data_AF-A0A1E5QL08-F1
#
_entry.id   AF-A0A1E5QL08-F1
#
_cell.length_a   1.000
_cell.length_b   1.000
_cell.length_c   1.000
_cell.angle_alpha   90.00
_cell.angle_beta   90.00
_cell.angle_gamma   90.00
#
_symmetry.space_group_name_H-M   'P 1'
#
loop_
_entity.id
_entity.type
_entity.pdbx_description
1 polymer ?
#
loop_
_entity_poly.entity_id
_entity_poly.type
_entity_poly.pdbx_seq_one_letter_code
_entity_poly.pdbx_strand_id
1 'polypeptide(L)'
;MNTKTLTEIDWSQVLDDIPQNATEAVVTDRFIGTLIKALGFNKNEYHPQFATGNNSDKVDFATRKNTAQSNFSEDQKNPYLLIEVKGRAIQSGALVNLAEGNSDYRNAKEQIKKYLLAPNCKNAQWGIITNATHIQLFRRHGKVVFPATPNILIKKSTFAQEFERIKKLIHNPIRALTVCLYNNKGGVGKTTTTTNLATALRLKGKSVLVVDFDPQQRDLTDCLGLNATNIKLSDCLKDRSLDIKSAIKPFNVKAKNKEIKLFDVLPADSQLLSFSNSDIQSQIQKGSARFKDLLEPLKKVYDYILIDSPTNWTFFSQSCVYAADVVLIPTKNTNFASLKNAKLVISELIPEIQASRQDGGPVALPIFFNECNKTESAMQRAKSEIDHLLTLSKTANKIMYDTELRAYFYPKYKQGNSDRTVFMLPEHGVISGAAFSRVPAAAKHETIRDYYFELAKEYFLYE
;
A
#
# COMPACT_ATOMS: atom_id res chain seq x y z
N MET A 1 14.97 9.18 34.74
CA MET A 1 14.92 10.66 34.88
C MET A 1 13.53 11.14 34.46
N ASN A 2 12.80 11.68 35.44
CA ASN A 2 11.46 12.26 35.44
C ASN A 2 10.70 12.37 34.09
N THR A 3 9.75 11.46 33.90
CA THR A 3 8.55 11.66 33.09
C THR A 3 7.67 12.73 33.74
N LYS A 4 7.95 14.00 33.47
CA LYS A 4 6.96 15.05 33.69
C LYS A 4 5.78 14.74 32.77
N THR A 5 4.65 14.37 33.38
CA THR A 5 3.34 14.28 32.77
C THR A 5 3.07 15.56 31.97
N LEU A 6 3.05 15.44 30.64
CA LEU A 6 2.34 16.42 29.82
C LEU A 6 0.91 16.41 30.36
N THR A 7 0.42 17.56 30.82
CA THR A 7 -1.01 17.76 31.14
C THR A 7 -1.83 17.17 30.00
N GLU A 8 -2.71 16.22 30.33
CA GLU A 8 -3.57 15.55 29.36
C GLU A 8 -4.34 16.63 28.59
N ILE A 9 -4.23 16.62 27.26
CA ILE A 9 -4.83 17.66 26.42
C ILE A 9 -6.35 17.47 26.46
N ASP A 10 -7.07 18.51 26.89
CA ASP A 10 -8.53 18.53 26.79
C ASP A 10 -8.94 18.78 25.33
N TRP A 11 -9.05 17.69 24.58
CA TRP A 11 -9.51 17.73 23.20
C TRP A 11 -10.95 18.22 23.05
N SER A 12 -11.80 18.09 24.09
CA SER A 12 -13.17 18.59 24.03
C SER A 12 -13.14 20.11 23.95
N GLN A 13 -12.41 20.75 24.86
CA GLN A 13 -12.24 22.21 24.88
C GLN A 13 -11.64 22.72 23.56
N VAL A 14 -10.57 22.09 23.08
CA VAL A 14 -9.92 22.46 21.80
C VAL A 14 -10.90 22.41 20.63
N LEU A 15 -11.79 21.41 20.61
CA LEU A 15 -12.78 21.26 19.53
C LEU A 15 -13.96 22.24 19.66
N ASP A 16 -14.34 22.60 20.88
CA ASP A 16 -15.36 23.61 21.20
C ASP A 16 -14.95 25.01 20.75
N ASP A 17 -13.66 25.31 20.83
CA ASP A 17 -13.11 26.60 20.42
C ASP A 17 -13.09 26.78 18.89
N ILE A 18 -13.46 25.77 18.09
CA ILE A 18 -13.44 25.84 16.63
C ILE A 18 -14.87 25.96 16.09
N PRO A 19 -15.24 27.07 15.41
CA PRO A 19 -16.57 27.23 14.81
C PRO A 19 -16.92 26.12 13.81
N GLN A 20 -18.21 25.86 13.63
CA GLN A 20 -18.69 24.81 12.70
C GLN A 20 -18.38 25.11 11.22
N ASN A 21 -18.29 26.37 10.85
CA ASN A 21 -17.94 26.87 9.51
C ASN A 21 -16.53 27.51 9.48
N ALA A 22 -15.63 27.05 10.35
CA ALA A 22 -14.28 27.58 10.45
C ALA A 22 -13.54 27.53 9.11
N THR A 23 -12.92 28.65 8.72
CA THR A 23 -11.99 28.69 7.60
C THR A 23 -10.73 27.90 7.91
N GLU A 24 -9.95 27.58 6.89
CA GLU A 24 -8.65 26.91 7.04
C GLU A 24 -7.70 27.68 7.99
N ALA A 25 -7.71 29.01 7.93
CA ALA A 25 -6.94 29.86 8.84
C ALA A 25 -7.36 29.70 10.31
N VAL A 26 -8.67 29.60 10.58
CA VAL A 26 -9.20 29.40 11.94
C VAL A 26 -8.86 27.99 12.45
N VAL A 27 -8.98 26.96 11.60
CA VAL A 27 -8.56 25.59 11.97
C VAL A 27 -7.06 25.55 12.26
N THR A 28 -6.26 26.22 11.44
CA THR A 28 -4.81 26.31 11.61
C THR A 28 -4.44 26.93 12.96
N ASP A 29 -5.01 28.08 13.28
CA ASP A 29 -4.76 28.83 14.51
C ASP A 29 -5.17 28.05 15.77
N ARG A 30 -6.36 27.43 15.75
CA ARG A 30 -6.98 26.86 16.96
C ARG A 30 -6.71 25.36 17.17
N PHE A 31 -6.39 24.61 16.13
CA PHE A 31 -6.24 23.14 16.21
C PHE A 31 -4.80 22.67 15.98
N ILE A 32 -4.13 23.18 14.93
CA ILE A 32 -2.92 22.55 14.40
C ILE A 32 -1.73 22.71 15.36
N GLY A 33 -1.59 23.86 16.03
CA GLY A 33 -0.57 24.05 17.05
C GLY A 33 -0.67 23.02 18.19
N THR A 34 -1.89 22.77 18.67
CA THR A 34 -2.17 21.76 19.69
C THR A 34 -1.90 20.34 19.15
N LEU A 35 -2.33 20.04 17.91
CA LEU A 35 -2.09 18.76 17.26
C LEU A 35 -0.60 18.43 17.13
N ILE A 36 0.21 19.36 16.62
CA ILE A 36 1.66 19.19 16.45
C ILE A 36 2.34 18.97 17.81
N LYS A 37 1.97 19.76 18.82
CA LYS A 37 2.47 19.60 20.19
C LYS A 37 2.08 18.25 20.78
N ALA A 38 0.84 17.82 20.60
CA ALA A 38 0.32 16.54 21.08
C ALA A 38 1.02 15.33 20.44
N LEU A 39 1.38 15.47 19.15
CA LEU A 39 2.19 14.53 18.39
C LEU A 39 3.65 14.53 18.87
N GLY A 40 4.01 15.44 19.78
CA GLY A 40 5.29 15.49 20.46
C GLY A 40 6.31 16.41 19.79
N PHE A 41 5.96 17.20 18.77
CA PHE A 41 6.88 18.14 18.13
C PHE A 41 6.89 19.50 18.86
N ASN A 42 8.08 20.05 19.08
CA ASN A 42 8.26 21.35 19.72
C ASN A 42 8.15 22.51 18.72
N LYS A 43 8.12 23.76 19.22
CA LYS A 43 8.01 24.99 18.40
C LYS A 43 9.06 25.10 17.27
N ASN A 44 10.26 24.56 17.49
CA ASN A 44 11.36 24.64 16.51
C ASN A 44 11.45 23.39 15.60
N GLU A 45 10.50 22.45 15.74
CA GLU A 45 10.45 21.14 15.04
C GLU A 45 9.35 21.08 13.97
N TYR A 46 8.73 22.22 13.63
CA TYR A 46 7.81 22.33 12.51
C TYR A 46 8.06 23.61 11.72
N HIS A 47 7.63 23.59 10.46
CA HIS A 47 7.74 24.73 9.54
C HIS A 47 6.44 24.88 8.74
N PRO A 48 5.77 26.06 8.79
CA PRO A 48 4.57 26.33 8.01
C PRO A 48 4.92 26.57 6.52
N GLN A 49 3.98 26.33 5.61
CA GLN A 49 4.13 26.64 4.18
C GLN A 49 5.43 26.07 3.57
N PHE A 50 5.69 24.80 3.86
CA PHE A 50 6.93 24.11 3.49
C PHE A 50 6.99 23.85 1.98
N ALA A 51 8.06 24.31 1.33
CA ALA A 51 8.26 24.15 -0.11
C ALA A 51 8.56 22.69 -0.46
N THR A 52 7.64 22.07 -1.21
CA THR A 52 7.72 20.64 -1.55
C THR A 52 8.78 20.32 -2.62
N GLY A 53 9.28 21.35 -3.31
CA GLY A 53 10.24 21.22 -4.42
C GLY A 53 9.59 20.97 -5.78
N ASN A 54 8.26 20.92 -5.86
CA ASN A 54 7.50 20.91 -7.11
C ASN A 54 6.92 22.30 -7.38
N ASN A 55 7.47 23.04 -8.35
CA ASN A 55 7.01 24.39 -8.70
C ASN A 55 6.88 25.29 -7.45
N SER A 56 5.74 25.97 -7.31
CA SER A 56 5.38 26.80 -6.17
C SER A 56 4.57 26.05 -5.10
N ASP A 57 4.46 24.72 -5.18
CA ASP A 57 3.64 23.94 -4.26
C ASP A 57 4.21 23.93 -2.84
N LYS A 58 3.37 24.32 -1.88
CA LYS A 58 3.68 24.32 -0.45
C LYS A 58 2.67 23.47 0.30
N VAL A 59 3.15 22.67 1.24
CA VAL A 59 2.30 21.98 2.21
C VAL A 59 2.17 22.83 3.46
N ASP A 60 0.99 22.84 4.09
CA ASP A 60 0.67 23.77 5.17
C ASP A 60 1.64 23.65 6.33
N PHE A 61 1.98 22.41 6.73
CA PHE A 61 2.99 22.16 7.74
C PHE A 61 3.85 20.96 7.38
N ALA A 62 5.14 21.11 7.63
CA ALA A 62 6.08 20.00 7.73
C ALA A 62 6.64 19.93 9.14
N THR A 63 6.98 18.73 9.59
CA THR A 63 7.55 18.49 10.93
C THR A 63 8.73 17.55 10.86
N ARG A 64 9.75 17.75 11.70
CA ARG A 64 10.90 16.86 11.88
C ARG A 64 11.51 17.08 13.25
N LYS A 65 11.90 15.99 13.91
CA LYS A 65 12.67 16.06 15.15
C LYS A 65 14.03 16.71 14.95
N ASN A 66 14.43 17.57 15.87
CA ASN A 66 15.78 18.12 15.87
C ASN A 66 16.79 17.00 16.11
N THR A 67 17.93 17.09 15.43
CA THR A 67 19.07 16.20 15.66
C THR A 67 20.17 16.99 16.35
N ALA A 68 21.19 16.30 16.87
CA ALA A 68 22.36 16.96 17.45
C ALA A 68 23.10 17.90 16.46
N GLN A 69 22.82 17.76 15.15
CA GLN A 69 23.52 18.44 14.07
C GLN A 69 22.66 19.50 13.36
N SER A 70 21.33 19.50 13.53
CA SER A 70 20.45 20.34 12.72
C SER A 70 19.08 20.56 13.38
N ASN A 71 18.71 21.84 13.48
CA ASN A 71 17.37 22.30 13.83
C ASN A 71 16.48 22.36 12.59
N PHE A 72 15.27 21.82 12.66
CA PHE A 72 14.41 21.78 11.48
C PHE A 72 13.94 23.15 11.01
N SER A 73 13.68 24.07 11.94
CA SER A 73 13.33 25.46 11.66
C SER A 73 14.38 26.22 10.84
N GLU A 74 15.65 25.81 10.93
CA GLU A 74 16.79 26.45 10.24
C GLU A 74 17.14 25.76 8.92
N ASP A 75 17.25 24.43 8.91
CA ASP A 75 17.75 23.65 7.76
C ASP A 75 16.64 23.17 6.82
N GLN A 76 15.37 23.17 7.25
CA GLN A 76 14.16 22.92 6.42
C GLN A 76 14.28 21.78 5.41
N LYS A 77 14.99 20.71 5.78
CA LYS A 77 15.19 19.52 4.95
C LYS A 77 14.66 18.28 5.64
N ASN A 78 14.37 17.29 4.80
CA ASN A 78 14.05 15.92 5.20
C ASN A 78 12.87 15.83 6.16
N PRO A 79 11.72 16.47 5.86
CA PRO A 79 10.57 16.43 6.74
C PRO A 79 10.15 14.99 7.02
N TYR A 80 9.64 14.73 8.22
CA TYR A 80 9.20 13.40 8.66
C TYR A 80 7.69 13.20 8.50
N LEU A 81 6.91 14.20 8.92
CA LEU A 81 5.46 14.23 8.82
C LEU A 81 5.02 15.52 8.15
N LEU A 82 4.11 15.40 7.17
CA LEU A 82 3.44 16.51 6.49
C LEU A 82 1.99 16.62 6.98
N ILE A 83 1.45 17.82 7.08
CA ILE A 83 0.04 18.05 7.47
C ILE A 83 -0.57 19.01 6.46
N GLU A 84 -1.67 18.56 5.85
CA GLU A 84 -2.56 19.36 5.00
C GLU A 84 -3.83 19.70 5.78
N VAL A 85 -4.15 20.98 5.82
CA VAL A 85 -5.26 21.54 6.59
C VAL A 85 -6.37 21.95 5.63
N LYS A 86 -7.63 21.79 6.04
CA LYS A 86 -8.80 22.28 5.31
C LYS A 86 -9.77 22.97 6.27
N GLY A 87 -10.65 23.82 5.73
CA GLY A 87 -11.76 24.41 6.48
C GLY A 87 -12.84 23.37 6.87
N ARG A 88 -13.71 23.72 7.83
CA ARG A 88 -14.83 22.88 8.28
C ARG A 88 -16.07 23.06 7.39
N ALA A 89 -16.86 21.99 7.23
CA ALA A 89 -18.22 22.02 6.69
C ALA A 89 -19.09 20.99 7.42
N ILE A 90 -20.38 21.27 7.63
CA ILE A 90 -21.29 20.32 8.31
C ILE A 90 -22.52 19.93 7.48
N GLN A 91 -23.24 20.85 6.82
CA GLN A 91 -24.32 20.54 5.86
C GLN A 91 -24.79 21.86 5.22
N SER A 92 -24.99 21.89 3.90
CA SER A 92 -25.72 22.89 3.10
C SER A 92 -25.17 24.32 2.79
N GLY A 93 -23.85 24.58 2.72
CA GLY A 93 -23.33 25.85 2.12
C GLY A 93 -21.80 26.03 2.07
N ALA A 94 -21.07 25.05 1.54
CA ALA A 94 -19.71 24.61 1.91
C ALA A 94 -18.52 25.60 1.93
N LEU A 95 -17.52 25.28 2.79
CA LEU A 95 -16.09 25.61 2.58
C LEU A 95 -15.26 24.36 2.20
N VAL A 96 -15.18 23.26 2.98
CA VAL A 96 -14.57 21.97 2.55
C VAL A 96 -15.19 20.76 3.29
N ASN A 97 -15.66 19.73 2.57
CA ASN A 97 -16.25 18.52 3.16
C ASN A 97 -15.34 17.27 3.02
N LEU A 98 -14.66 16.90 4.12
CA LEU A 98 -13.80 15.73 4.16
C LEU A 98 -14.51 14.39 4.45
N ALA A 99 -15.85 14.31 4.40
CA ALA A 99 -16.55 13.03 4.51
C ALA A 99 -16.23 12.10 3.33
N GLU A 100 -16.30 10.78 3.57
CA GLU A 100 -16.06 9.78 2.53
C GLU A 100 -17.01 9.94 1.33
N GLY A 101 -16.50 9.68 0.13
CA GLY A 101 -17.24 9.88 -1.13
C GLY A 101 -17.27 11.32 -1.65
N ASN A 102 -16.91 12.32 -0.84
CA ASN A 102 -16.88 13.72 -1.28
C ASN A 102 -15.69 14.03 -2.21
N SER A 103 -15.87 14.93 -3.18
CA SER A 103 -14.79 15.40 -4.06
C SER A 103 -13.66 16.10 -3.29
N ASP A 104 -13.99 16.85 -2.24
CA ASP A 104 -13.01 17.57 -1.44
C ASP A 104 -12.06 16.62 -0.70
N TYR A 105 -12.61 15.53 -0.14
CA TYR A 105 -11.82 14.46 0.44
C TYR A 105 -10.89 13.83 -0.60
N ARG A 106 -11.40 13.50 -1.80
CA ARG A 106 -10.58 12.94 -2.90
C ARG A 106 -9.45 13.89 -3.30
N ASN A 107 -9.74 15.18 -3.42
CA ASN A 107 -8.75 16.20 -3.75
C ASN A 107 -7.66 16.31 -2.68
N ALA A 108 -8.05 16.34 -1.38
CA ALA A 108 -7.10 16.37 -0.27
C ALA A 108 -6.19 15.13 -0.24
N LYS A 109 -6.73 13.93 -0.53
CA LYS A 109 -5.92 12.71 -0.65
C LYS A 109 -4.88 12.78 -1.76
N GLU A 110 -5.28 13.23 -2.94
CA GLU A 110 -4.35 13.36 -4.07
C GLU A 110 -3.30 14.45 -3.81
N GLN A 111 -3.67 15.53 -3.12
CA GLN A 111 -2.76 16.59 -2.70
C GLN A 111 -1.70 16.08 -1.71
N ILE A 112 -2.10 15.40 -0.62
CA ILE A 112 -1.12 14.86 0.35
C ILE A 112 -0.22 13.79 -0.27
N LYS A 113 -0.76 12.94 -1.17
CA LYS A 113 0.04 11.97 -1.95
C LYS A 113 1.08 12.68 -2.80
N LYS A 114 0.69 13.73 -3.53
CA LYS A 114 1.61 14.54 -4.35
C LYS A 114 2.74 15.11 -3.50
N TYR A 115 2.42 15.66 -2.33
CA TYR A 115 3.40 16.24 -1.42
C TYR A 115 4.35 15.20 -0.84
N LEU A 116 3.85 14.06 -0.39
CA LEU A 116 4.67 12.96 0.12
C LEU A 116 5.64 12.42 -0.93
N LEU A 117 5.28 12.49 -2.20
CA LEU A 117 6.13 12.02 -3.31
C LEU A 117 7.03 13.12 -3.90
N ALA A 118 6.97 14.36 -3.39
CA ALA A 118 7.69 15.51 -3.93
C ALA A 118 9.19 15.49 -3.59
N PRO A 119 10.06 16.16 -4.40
CA PRO A 119 11.51 16.10 -4.25
C PRO A 119 12.06 16.45 -2.87
N ASN A 120 11.56 17.52 -2.23
CA ASN A 120 12.04 17.95 -0.92
C ASN A 120 11.42 17.14 0.23
N CYS A 121 10.38 16.36 -0.06
CA CYS A 121 9.65 15.54 0.89
C CYS A 121 10.06 14.07 0.84
N LYS A 122 11.16 13.73 0.15
CA LYS A 122 11.59 12.33 -0.07
C LYS A 122 11.84 11.52 1.21
N ASN A 123 12.03 12.16 2.36
CA ASN A 123 12.17 11.52 3.66
C ASN A 123 10.90 11.48 4.51
N ALA A 124 9.82 12.13 4.05
CA ALA A 124 8.54 12.10 4.76
C ALA A 124 7.95 10.69 4.74
N GLN A 125 7.69 10.17 5.92
CA GLN A 125 7.07 8.85 6.13
C GLN A 125 5.57 8.94 6.34
N TRP A 126 5.09 10.11 6.79
CA TRP A 126 3.70 10.29 7.20
C TRP A 126 3.10 11.55 6.59
N GLY A 127 1.81 11.48 6.27
CA GLY A 127 0.98 12.63 5.90
C GLY A 127 -0.30 12.63 6.69
N ILE A 128 -0.78 13.78 7.13
CA ILE A 128 -2.10 13.95 7.73
C ILE A 128 -2.92 14.88 6.84
N ILE A 129 -4.19 14.55 6.65
CA ILE A 129 -5.20 15.52 6.20
C ILE A 129 -6.18 15.74 7.35
N THR A 130 -6.58 16.99 7.61
CA THR A 130 -7.59 17.27 8.62
C THR A 130 -8.30 18.60 8.39
N ASN A 131 -9.56 18.68 8.84
CA ASN A 131 -10.27 19.94 9.04
C ASN A 131 -10.78 20.10 10.48
N ALA A 132 -10.19 19.38 11.44
CA ALA A 132 -10.67 19.27 12.81
C ALA A 132 -12.10 18.73 12.99
N THR A 133 -12.76 18.27 11.91
CA THR A 133 -13.97 17.43 11.96
C THR A 133 -13.63 16.00 11.53
N HIS A 134 -12.78 15.87 10.53
CA HIS A 134 -12.19 14.61 10.09
C HIS A 134 -10.67 14.67 10.22
N ILE A 135 -10.05 13.51 10.43
CA ILE A 135 -8.60 13.34 10.38
C ILE A 135 -8.25 11.98 9.78
N GLN A 136 -7.25 11.96 8.91
CA GLN A 136 -6.71 10.71 8.38
C GLN A 136 -5.19 10.76 8.30
N LEU A 137 -4.56 9.67 8.72
CA LEU A 137 -3.13 9.42 8.60
C LEU A 137 -2.84 8.59 7.34
N PHE A 138 -1.81 8.98 6.61
CA PHE A 138 -1.25 8.29 5.46
C PHE A 138 0.18 7.89 5.76
N ARG A 139 0.55 6.68 5.34
CA ARG A 139 1.92 6.18 5.37
C ARG A 139 2.49 6.22 3.96
N ARG A 140 3.75 6.61 3.86
CA ARG A 140 4.56 6.48 2.66
C ARG A 140 5.58 5.36 2.83
N HIS A 141 5.71 4.54 1.80
CA HIS A 141 6.77 3.54 1.67
C HIS A 141 7.31 3.56 0.23
N GLY A 142 8.47 4.19 0.03
CA GLY A 142 8.99 4.44 -1.31
C GLY A 142 8.00 5.28 -2.13
N LYS A 143 7.58 4.77 -3.30
CA LYS A 143 6.57 5.42 -4.16
C LYS A 143 5.11 5.16 -3.77
N VAL A 144 4.87 4.28 -2.79
CA VAL A 144 3.51 3.93 -2.36
C VAL A 144 3.09 4.85 -1.23
N VAL A 145 1.92 5.47 -1.37
CA VAL A 145 1.25 6.23 -0.31
C VAL A 145 -0.15 5.66 -0.10
N PHE A 146 -0.44 5.23 1.12
CA PHE A 146 -1.67 4.53 1.47
C PHE A 146 -2.17 4.94 2.86
N PRO A 147 -3.48 4.82 3.14
CA PRO A 147 -4.02 5.09 4.46
C PRO A 147 -3.41 4.20 5.54
N ALA A 148 -3.09 4.78 6.69
CA ALA A 148 -2.72 4.06 7.90
C ALA A 148 -3.84 4.04 8.95
N THR A 149 -4.84 4.90 8.76
CA THR A 149 -6.09 4.95 9.53
C THR A 149 -7.27 5.08 8.58
N PRO A 150 -8.50 4.74 9.03
CA PRO A 150 -9.70 5.18 8.33
C PRO A 150 -9.76 6.72 8.33
N ASN A 151 -10.70 7.27 7.57
CA ASN A 151 -11.02 8.69 7.68
C ASN A 151 -11.87 8.91 8.94
N ILE A 152 -11.21 9.28 10.03
CA ILE A 152 -11.83 9.29 11.36
C ILE A 152 -12.70 10.53 11.48
N LEU A 153 -13.99 10.35 11.75
CA LEU A 153 -14.86 11.40 12.26
C LEU A 153 -14.50 11.70 13.71
N ILE A 154 -14.04 12.92 13.96
CA ILE A 154 -13.61 13.39 15.29
C ILE A 154 -14.85 13.57 16.17
N LYS A 155 -15.02 12.69 17.14
CA LYS A 155 -16.02 12.81 18.21
C LYS A 155 -15.31 13.18 19.50
N LYS A 156 -15.81 14.20 20.22
CA LYS A 156 -15.21 14.67 21.48
C LYS A 156 -14.99 13.52 22.49
N SER A 157 -15.93 12.59 22.59
CA SER A 157 -15.88 11.46 23.51
C SER A 157 -14.83 10.40 23.17
N THR A 158 -14.38 10.30 21.91
CA THR A 158 -13.47 9.22 21.47
C THR A 158 -12.17 9.73 20.87
N PHE A 159 -12.03 11.03 20.62
CA PHE A 159 -10.89 11.55 19.87
C PHE A 159 -9.55 11.34 20.58
N ALA A 160 -9.49 11.42 21.91
CA ALA A 160 -8.26 11.16 22.65
C ALA A 160 -7.69 9.76 22.35
N GLN A 161 -8.55 8.73 22.33
CA GLN A 161 -8.14 7.35 22.03
C GLN A 161 -7.68 7.20 20.57
N GLU A 162 -8.43 7.76 19.63
CA GLU A 162 -8.07 7.75 18.20
C GLU A 162 -6.76 8.51 17.93
N PHE A 163 -6.55 9.62 18.61
CA PHE A 163 -5.34 10.41 18.53
C PHE A 163 -4.13 9.64 19.06
N GLU A 164 -4.25 8.96 20.21
CA GLU A 164 -3.17 8.12 20.74
C GLU A 164 -2.84 6.95 19.79
N ARG A 165 -3.83 6.40 19.07
CA ARG A 165 -3.59 5.43 18.00
C ARG A 165 -2.76 6.04 16.85
N ILE A 166 -3.14 7.22 16.35
CA ILE A 166 -2.38 7.97 15.33
C ILE A 166 -0.95 8.22 15.78
N LYS A 167 -0.78 8.75 17.00
CA LYS A 167 0.52 9.06 17.59
C LYS A 167 1.39 7.81 17.71
N LYS A 168 0.83 6.68 18.16
CA LYS A 168 1.57 5.41 18.27
C LYS A 168 2.08 4.93 16.92
N LEU A 169 1.29 5.05 15.85
CA LEU A 169 1.71 4.70 14.48
C LEU A 169 2.89 5.56 14.00
N ILE A 170 2.81 6.88 14.24
CA ILE A 170 3.86 7.83 13.83
C ILE A 170 5.16 7.58 14.59
N HIS A 171 5.11 7.26 15.88
CA HIS A 171 6.32 7.06 16.72
C HIS A 171 6.89 5.64 16.69
N ASN A 172 6.09 4.65 16.32
CA ASN A 172 6.52 3.26 16.18
C ASN A 172 6.30 2.77 14.74
N PRO A 173 6.97 3.40 13.75
CA PRO A 173 6.76 3.04 12.36
C PRO A 173 7.15 1.57 12.14
N ILE A 174 6.25 0.83 11.51
CA ILE A 174 6.59 -0.45 10.91
C ILE A 174 7.48 -0.22 9.69
N ARG A 175 8.33 -1.21 9.38
CA ARG A 175 9.29 -1.13 8.28
C ARG A 175 8.67 -1.64 6.98
N ALA A 176 7.99 -2.78 7.03
CA ALA A 176 7.52 -3.45 5.83
C ALA A 176 6.38 -2.72 5.12
N LEU A 177 6.36 -2.83 3.80
CA LEU A 177 5.15 -2.75 2.98
C LEU A 177 4.69 -4.17 2.64
N THR A 178 3.48 -4.55 3.06
CA THR A 178 2.89 -5.84 2.68
C THR A 178 2.16 -5.69 1.34
N VAL A 179 2.59 -6.44 0.33
CA VAL A 179 2.05 -6.38 -1.03
C VAL A 179 1.44 -7.74 -1.37
N CYS A 180 0.14 -7.76 -1.65
CA CYS A 180 -0.52 -8.94 -2.20
C CYS A 180 -0.50 -8.88 -3.73
N LEU A 181 0.05 -9.92 -4.38
CA LEU A 181 -0.08 -10.07 -5.82
C LEU A 181 -1.37 -10.82 -6.08
N TYR A 182 -2.41 -10.14 -6.58
CA TYR A 182 -3.73 -10.74 -6.77
C TYR A 182 -4.37 -10.38 -8.11
N ASN A 183 -4.96 -11.39 -8.71
CA ASN A 183 -5.93 -11.27 -9.78
C ASN A 183 -6.84 -12.49 -9.67
N ASN A 184 -8.14 -12.27 -9.81
CA ASN A 184 -9.15 -13.32 -9.77
C ASN A 184 -9.02 -14.32 -10.94
N LYS A 185 -8.12 -14.08 -11.90
CA LYS A 185 -7.80 -14.98 -13.01
C LYS A 185 -6.44 -15.70 -12.83
N GLY A 186 -6.41 -17.00 -13.16
CA GLY A 186 -5.18 -17.79 -13.28
C GLY A 186 -4.34 -17.47 -14.50
N GLY A 187 -3.06 -17.81 -14.47
CA GLY A 187 -2.16 -17.64 -15.62
C GLY A 187 -1.75 -16.19 -15.94
N VAL A 188 -1.96 -15.24 -15.02
CA VAL A 188 -1.48 -13.85 -15.17
C VAL A 188 -0.04 -13.65 -14.67
N GLY A 189 0.62 -14.71 -14.21
CA GLY A 189 2.01 -14.70 -13.73
C GLY A 189 2.20 -14.11 -12.33
N LYS A 190 1.30 -14.39 -11.38
CA LYS A 190 1.40 -13.93 -9.97
C LYS A 190 2.69 -14.46 -9.31
N THR A 191 2.83 -15.78 -9.18
CA THR A 191 4.01 -16.47 -8.62
C THR A 191 5.32 -16.06 -9.27
N THR A 192 5.33 -16.02 -10.61
CA THR A 192 6.47 -15.55 -11.40
C THR A 192 6.85 -14.11 -11.06
N THR A 193 5.86 -13.23 -10.96
CA THR A 193 6.09 -11.83 -10.58
C THR A 193 6.58 -11.75 -9.14
N THR A 194 5.99 -12.50 -8.21
CA THR A 194 6.36 -12.49 -6.79
C THR A 194 7.85 -12.78 -6.60
N THR A 195 8.33 -13.89 -7.18
CA THR A 195 9.72 -14.35 -6.99
C THR A 195 10.75 -13.46 -7.69
N ASN A 196 10.44 -12.98 -8.90
CA ASN A 196 11.35 -12.10 -9.64
C ASN A 196 11.36 -10.66 -9.08
N LEU A 197 10.22 -10.13 -8.65
CA LEU A 197 10.14 -8.85 -7.95
C LEU A 197 10.87 -8.91 -6.60
N ALA A 198 10.74 -10.00 -5.84
CA ALA A 198 11.50 -10.21 -4.61
C ALA A 198 13.02 -10.18 -4.88
N THR A 199 13.46 -10.82 -5.96
CA THR A 199 14.86 -10.80 -6.39
C THR A 199 15.31 -9.39 -6.74
N ALA A 200 14.52 -8.64 -7.52
CA ALA A 200 14.82 -7.26 -7.89
C ALA A 200 14.92 -6.34 -6.66
N LEU A 201 13.95 -6.39 -5.75
CA LEU A 201 13.98 -5.63 -4.50
C LEU A 201 15.21 -5.98 -3.65
N ARG A 202 15.54 -7.28 -3.55
CA ARG A 202 16.72 -7.74 -2.81
C ARG A 202 18.02 -7.19 -3.37
N LEU A 203 18.19 -7.24 -4.69
CA LEU A 203 19.38 -6.72 -5.35
C LEU A 203 19.49 -5.20 -5.23
N LYS A 204 18.39 -4.51 -4.97
CA LYS A 204 18.32 -3.08 -4.57
C LYS A 204 18.49 -2.86 -3.05
N GLY A 205 19.05 -3.85 -2.35
CA GLY A 205 19.41 -3.75 -0.93
C GLY A 205 18.23 -3.90 0.05
N LYS A 206 17.05 -4.33 -0.41
CA LYS A 206 15.88 -4.50 0.46
C LYS A 206 15.85 -5.88 1.11
N SER A 207 15.39 -5.93 2.34
CA SER A 207 15.05 -7.17 3.04
C SER A 207 13.63 -7.59 2.65
N VAL A 208 13.49 -8.79 2.10
CA VAL A 208 12.23 -9.27 1.51
C VAL A 208 11.84 -10.61 2.12
N LEU A 209 10.58 -10.71 2.50
CA LEU A 209 9.89 -11.97 2.79
C LEU A 209 8.91 -12.27 1.67
N VAL A 210 8.96 -13.49 1.14
CA VAL A 210 8.00 -14.01 0.18
C VAL A 210 7.10 -15.00 0.91
N VAL A 211 5.79 -14.88 0.76
CA VAL A 211 4.82 -15.78 1.39
C VAL A 211 4.05 -16.51 0.30
N ASP A 212 4.08 -17.84 0.34
CA ASP A 212 3.21 -18.67 -0.49
C ASP A 212 1.93 -18.96 0.30
N PHE A 213 0.82 -18.35 -0.12
CA PHE A 213 -0.50 -18.58 0.47
C PHE A 213 -1.48 -19.19 -0.54
N ASP A 214 -0.96 -19.90 -1.56
CA ASP A 214 -1.75 -20.69 -2.49
C ASP A 214 -1.58 -22.19 -2.18
N PRO A 215 -2.40 -22.76 -1.29
CA PRO A 215 -2.27 -24.17 -0.94
C PRO A 215 -2.72 -25.12 -2.06
N GLN A 216 -3.45 -24.62 -3.07
CA GLN A 216 -3.93 -25.44 -4.19
C GLN A 216 -2.81 -25.72 -5.18
N GLN A 217 -2.06 -24.68 -5.55
CA GLN A 217 -0.98 -24.82 -6.52
C GLN A 217 0.36 -25.09 -5.83
N ARG A 218 0.64 -24.37 -4.74
CA ARG A 218 1.96 -24.37 -4.06
C ARG A 218 3.12 -24.08 -5.02
N ASP A 219 2.81 -23.45 -6.14
CA ASP A 219 3.73 -23.24 -7.26
C ASP A 219 4.97 -22.47 -6.80
N LEU A 220 4.82 -21.51 -5.89
CA LEU A 220 5.95 -20.74 -5.37
C LEU A 220 6.91 -21.63 -4.59
N THR A 221 6.39 -22.38 -3.62
CA THR A 221 7.17 -23.28 -2.78
C THR A 221 7.90 -24.34 -3.62
N ASP A 222 7.19 -24.94 -4.57
CA ASP A 222 7.71 -26.01 -5.42
C ASP A 222 8.71 -25.46 -6.46
N CYS A 223 8.43 -24.29 -7.06
CA CYS A 223 9.36 -23.61 -7.97
C CYS A 223 10.65 -23.19 -7.28
N LEU A 224 10.65 -22.96 -5.97
CA LEU A 224 11.86 -22.67 -5.21
C LEU A 224 12.53 -23.95 -4.66
N GLY A 225 11.94 -25.13 -4.87
CA GLY A 225 12.45 -26.41 -4.37
C GLY A 225 12.48 -26.49 -2.84
N LEU A 226 11.56 -25.79 -2.17
CA LEU A 226 11.51 -25.71 -0.72
C LEU A 226 10.55 -26.77 -0.17
N ASN A 227 10.93 -27.37 0.96
CA ASN A 227 10.02 -28.19 1.76
C ASN A 227 9.48 -27.35 2.93
N ALA A 228 8.37 -27.76 3.54
CA ALA A 228 7.90 -27.16 4.79
C ALA A 228 8.93 -27.32 5.93
N THR A 229 8.88 -26.43 6.91
CA THR A 229 9.59 -26.51 8.21
C THR A 229 8.88 -27.49 9.16
N ASN A 230 9.50 -27.78 10.30
CA ASN A 230 8.86 -28.55 11.38
C ASN A 230 7.60 -27.84 11.91
N ILE A 231 7.71 -26.52 12.15
CA ILE A 231 6.57 -25.65 12.45
C ILE A 231 6.07 -25.09 11.13
N LYS A 232 4.83 -25.37 10.74
CA LYS A 232 4.28 -24.98 9.44
C LYS A 232 3.47 -23.70 9.53
N LEU A 233 3.19 -23.11 8.38
CA LEU A 233 2.30 -21.96 8.29
C LEU A 233 0.88 -22.32 8.76
N SER A 234 0.38 -23.50 8.42
CA SER A 234 -0.90 -24.02 8.91
C SER A 234 -0.97 -24.15 10.45
N ASP A 235 0.11 -24.58 11.09
CA ASP A 235 0.20 -24.67 12.55
C ASP A 235 0.08 -23.29 13.19
N CYS A 236 0.84 -22.31 12.67
CA CYS A 236 0.83 -20.94 13.16
C CYS A 236 -0.52 -20.22 12.92
N LEU A 237 -1.28 -20.60 11.89
CA LEU A 237 -2.64 -20.06 11.70
C LEU A 237 -3.58 -20.52 12.83
N LYS A 238 -3.47 -21.79 13.25
CA LYS A 238 -4.29 -22.39 14.31
C LYS A 238 -3.86 -21.96 15.71
N ASP A 239 -2.57 -22.05 16.00
CA ASP A 239 -2.01 -21.80 17.33
C ASP A 239 -1.30 -20.44 17.39
N ARG A 240 -1.80 -19.56 18.26
CA ARG A 240 -1.26 -18.21 18.48
C ARG A 240 0.01 -18.18 19.31
N SER A 241 0.33 -19.26 20.02
CA SER A 241 1.53 -19.36 20.84
C SER A 241 2.80 -19.62 20.02
N LEU A 242 2.65 -20.12 18.79
CA LEU A 242 3.75 -20.40 17.89
C LEU A 242 4.32 -19.13 17.26
N ASP A 243 5.66 -18.99 17.30
CA ASP A 243 6.34 -17.92 16.60
C ASP A 243 6.46 -18.25 15.10
N ILE A 244 5.77 -17.46 14.28
CA ILE A 244 5.78 -17.55 12.82
C ILE A 244 7.19 -17.51 12.22
N LYS A 245 8.17 -16.88 12.89
CA LYS A 245 9.56 -16.85 12.43
C LYS A 245 10.15 -18.26 12.30
N SER A 246 9.65 -19.22 13.07
CA SER A 246 10.07 -20.62 13.03
C SER A 246 9.60 -21.36 11.78
N ALA A 247 8.62 -20.80 11.05
CA ALA A 247 8.14 -21.32 9.78
C ALA A 247 8.87 -20.71 8.56
N ILE A 248 9.77 -19.74 8.78
CA ILE A 248 10.47 -19.04 7.70
C ILE A 248 11.74 -19.81 7.31
N LYS A 249 12.01 -19.90 6.00
CA LYS A 249 13.25 -20.45 5.44
C LYS A 249 14.00 -19.41 4.62
N PRO A 250 15.34 -19.31 4.74
CA PRO A 250 16.13 -18.53 3.78
C PRO A 250 16.12 -19.23 2.42
N PHE A 251 15.95 -18.46 1.35
CA PHE A 251 16.15 -18.91 -0.02
C PHE A 251 17.49 -18.38 -0.54
N ASN A 252 18.41 -19.31 -0.80
CA ASN A 252 19.76 -19.02 -1.23
C ASN A 252 19.98 -19.50 -2.67
N VAL A 253 20.83 -18.78 -3.41
CA VAL A 253 21.26 -19.17 -4.76
C VAL A 253 22.76 -19.31 -4.81
N LYS A 254 23.25 -20.24 -5.64
CA LYS A 254 24.68 -20.40 -5.90
C LYS A 254 25.11 -19.42 -6.98
N ALA A 255 26.12 -18.60 -6.69
CA ALA A 255 26.78 -17.73 -7.66
C ALA A 255 28.29 -17.76 -7.40
N LYS A 256 29.09 -18.08 -8.44
CA LYS A 256 30.57 -18.11 -8.36
C LYS A 256 31.10 -18.90 -7.14
N ASN A 257 30.58 -20.10 -6.92
CA ASN A 257 30.90 -20.98 -5.78
C ASN A 257 30.58 -20.43 -4.38
N LYS A 258 29.80 -19.35 -4.28
CA LYS A 258 29.27 -18.83 -3.02
C LYS A 258 27.76 -18.99 -2.97
N GLU A 259 27.28 -19.30 -1.77
CA GLU A 259 25.86 -19.30 -1.47
C GLU A 259 25.45 -17.88 -1.06
N ILE A 260 24.52 -17.29 -1.81
CA ILE A 260 24.04 -15.93 -1.59
C ILE A 260 22.58 -16.01 -1.18
N LYS A 261 22.26 -15.49 0.01
CA LYS A 261 20.88 -15.32 0.46
C LYS A 261 20.19 -14.26 -0.38
N LEU A 262 19.19 -14.68 -1.15
CA LEU A 262 18.29 -13.78 -1.85
C LEU A 262 17.27 -13.23 -0.85
N PHE A 263 16.24 -13.99 -0.51
CA PHE A 263 15.18 -13.52 0.37
C PHE A 263 14.75 -14.62 1.33
N ASP A 264 13.91 -14.28 2.29
CA ASP A 264 13.27 -15.27 3.15
C ASP A 264 11.94 -15.69 2.54
N VAL A 265 11.52 -16.92 2.83
CA VAL A 265 10.29 -17.53 2.32
C VAL A 265 9.50 -18.13 3.47
N LEU A 266 8.20 -17.86 3.49
CA LEU A 266 7.23 -18.58 4.29
C LEU A 266 6.49 -19.54 3.34
N PRO A 267 6.90 -20.83 3.28
CA PRO A 267 6.41 -21.78 2.29
C PRO A 267 5.00 -22.27 2.63
N ALA A 268 4.24 -22.62 1.59
CA ALA A 268 2.96 -23.28 1.72
C ALA A 268 3.15 -24.75 2.06
N ASP A 269 2.40 -25.24 3.05
CA ASP A 269 2.35 -26.64 3.44
C ASP A 269 1.03 -27.31 3.03
N SER A 270 1.06 -28.63 2.85
CA SER A 270 -0.11 -29.39 2.36
C SER A 270 -1.31 -29.36 3.31
N GLN A 271 -1.11 -29.10 4.61
CA GLN A 271 -2.22 -29.03 5.57
C GLN A 271 -3.01 -27.73 5.42
N LEU A 272 -2.45 -26.70 4.77
CA LEU A 272 -3.21 -25.47 4.48
C LEU A 272 -4.48 -25.76 3.66
N LEU A 273 -4.45 -26.76 2.77
CA LEU A 273 -5.64 -27.15 2.00
C LEU A 273 -6.83 -27.52 2.88
N SER A 274 -6.61 -28.01 4.09
CA SER A 274 -7.69 -28.37 5.02
C SER A 274 -8.54 -27.16 5.43
N PHE A 275 -8.01 -25.94 5.40
CA PHE A 275 -8.76 -24.72 5.70
C PHE A 275 -9.70 -24.28 4.58
N SER A 276 -9.72 -24.98 3.44
CA SER A 276 -10.77 -24.79 2.43
C SER A 276 -12.12 -25.38 2.87
N ASN A 277 -12.12 -26.29 3.85
CA ASN A 277 -13.34 -26.82 4.45
C ASN A 277 -13.91 -25.78 5.44
N SER A 278 -15.19 -25.43 5.28
CA SER A 278 -15.90 -24.44 6.09
C SER A 278 -15.84 -24.74 7.59
N ASP A 279 -15.91 -26.02 7.98
CA ASP A 279 -15.91 -26.42 9.39
C ASP A 279 -14.56 -26.12 10.05
N ILE A 280 -13.47 -26.41 9.35
CA ILE A 280 -12.11 -26.13 9.81
C ILE A 280 -11.83 -24.62 9.75
N GLN A 281 -12.32 -23.94 8.71
CA GLN A 281 -12.19 -22.49 8.57
C GLN A 281 -12.86 -21.75 9.73
N SER A 282 -14.02 -22.20 10.19
CA SER A 282 -14.75 -21.59 11.32
C SER A 282 -13.97 -21.62 12.63
N GLN A 283 -13.01 -22.54 12.78
CA GLN A 283 -12.13 -22.64 13.95
C GLN A 283 -10.99 -21.61 13.92
N ILE A 284 -10.73 -20.98 12.78
CA ILE A 284 -9.73 -19.91 12.67
C ILE A 284 -10.29 -18.65 13.32
N GLN A 285 -9.84 -18.37 14.53
CA GLN A 285 -10.23 -17.15 15.23
C GLN A 285 -9.89 -15.89 14.41
N LYS A 286 -10.90 -15.03 14.22
CA LYS A 286 -10.88 -13.81 13.37
C LYS A 286 -10.89 -14.06 11.86
N GLY A 287 -11.08 -15.31 11.39
CA GLY A 287 -11.19 -15.62 9.97
C GLY A 287 -10.03 -15.06 9.14
N SER A 288 -10.33 -14.36 8.04
CA SER A 288 -9.33 -13.78 7.13
C SER A 288 -8.39 -12.77 7.80
N ALA A 289 -8.80 -12.14 8.90
CA ALA A 289 -7.95 -11.22 9.66
C ALA A 289 -6.82 -11.93 10.43
N ARG A 290 -6.92 -13.24 10.66
CA ARG A 290 -5.89 -14.02 11.36
C ARG A 290 -4.54 -13.92 10.65
N PHE A 291 -4.54 -13.95 9.33
CA PHE A 291 -3.30 -13.93 8.55
C PHE A 291 -2.57 -12.58 8.69
N LYS A 292 -3.32 -11.47 8.78
CA LYS A 292 -2.75 -10.14 9.07
C LYS A 292 -2.05 -10.11 10.42
N ASP A 293 -2.73 -10.59 11.47
CA ASP A 293 -2.16 -10.67 12.83
C ASP A 293 -0.88 -11.51 12.86
N LEU A 294 -0.86 -12.59 12.07
CA LEU A 294 0.28 -13.49 11.96
C LEU A 294 1.51 -12.82 11.34
N LEU A 295 1.32 -11.95 10.35
CA LEU A 295 2.41 -11.23 9.67
C LEU A 295 2.88 -9.97 10.43
N GLU A 296 2.09 -9.45 11.36
CA GLU A 296 2.40 -8.22 12.11
C GLU A 296 3.80 -8.20 12.78
N PRO A 297 4.26 -9.25 13.51
CA PRO A 297 5.61 -9.24 14.08
C PRO A 297 6.73 -9.21 13.03
N LEU A 298 6.46 -9.63 11.79
CA LEU A 298 7.43 -9.65 10.69
C LEU A 298 7.59 -8.27 10.05
N LYS A 299 6.61 -7.36 10.21
CA LYS A 299 6.65 -6.02 9.63
C LYS A 299 7.76 -5.13 10.18
N LYS A 300 8.40 -5.49 11.29
CA LYS A 300 9.57 -4.78 11.83
C LYS A 300 10.90 -5.30 11.28
N VAL A 301 10.91 -6.49 10.67
CA VAL A 301 12.13 -7.18 10.23
C VAL A 301 12.43 -6.93 8.76
N TYR A 302 11.38 -6.88 7.92
CA TYR A 302 11.49 -6.77 6.47
C TYR A 302 11.14 -5.36 5.96
N ASP A 303 11.66 -4.99 4.79
CA ASP A 303 11.22 -3.83 4.01
C ASP A 303 9.99 -4.17 3.16
N TYR A 304 9.89 -5.41 2.66
CA TYR A 304 8.76 -5.86 1.86
C TYR A 304 8.33 -7.27 2.28
N ILE A 305 7.01 -7.47 2.37
CA ILE A 305 6.38 -8.79 2.49
C ILE A 305 5.53 -8.99 1.24
N LEU A 306 5.95 -9.86 0.32
CA LEU A 306 5.22 -10.16 -0.90
C LEU A 306 4.40 -11.43 -0.71
N ILE A 307 3.09 -11.34 -0.84
CA ILE A 307 2.17 -12.46 -0.68
C ILE A 307 1.76 -12.93 -2.08
N ASP A 308 2.14 -14.17 -2.41
CA ASP A 308 1.58 -14.88 -3.56
C ASP A 308 0.23 -15.46 -3.17
N SER A 309 -0.81 -15.05 -3.88
CA SER A 309 -2.19 -15.39 -3.55
C SER A 309 -2.78 -16.36 -4.58
N PRO A 310 -3.76 -17.18 -4.19
CA PRO A 310 -4.44 -18.06 -5.13
C PRO A 310 -5.34 -17.29 -6.08
N THR A 311 -5.78 -17.99 -7.13
CA THR A 311 -6.89 -17.51 -7.97
C THR A 311 -8.23 -17.61 -7.23
N ASN A 312 -9.27 -16.99 -7.80
CA ASN A 312 -10.64 -16.97 -7.26
C ASN A 312 -10.76 -16.14 -5.95
N TRP A 313 -11.98 -15.76 -5.60
CA TRP A 313 -12.30 -15.07 -4.35
C TRP A 313 -12.74 -16.07 -3.29
N THR A 314 -11.80 -16.56 -2.49
CA THR A 314 -12.00 -17.58 -1.44
C THR A 314 -11.32 -17.15 -0.15
N PHE A 315 -11.46 -17.93 0.93
CA PHE A 315 -10.79 -17.65 2.21
C PHE A 315 -9.32 -17.27 2.07
N PHE A 316 -8.55 -17.98 1.24
CA PHE A 316 -7.12 -17.74 1.10
C PHE A 316 -6.82 -16.40 0.42
N SER A 317 -7.44 -16.11 -0.73
CA SER A 317 -7.23 -14.83 -1.43
C SER A 317 -7.80 -13.65 -0.65
N GLN A 318 -8.94 -13.83 0.02
CA GLN A 318 -9.48 -12.85 0.97
C GLN A 318 -8.50 -12.58 2.12
N SER A 319 -7.88 -13.62 2.69
CA SER A 319 -6.85 -13.47 3.73
C SER A 319 -5.63 -12.72 3.21
N CYS A 320 -5.15 -13.02 2.00
CA CYS A 320 -4.02 -12.31 1.39
C CYS A 320 -4.31 -10.81 1.21
N VAL A 321 -5.48 -10.48 0.65
CA VAL A 321 -5.92 -9.09 0.47
C VAL A 321 -6.15 -8.42 1.82
N TYR A 322 -6.73 -9.11 2.80
CA TYR A 322 -6.92 -8.59 4.17
C TYR A 322 -5.59 -8.33 4.89
N ALA A 323 -4.54 -9.10 4.63
CA ALA A 323 -3.23 -8.90 5.26
C ALA A 323 -2.39 -7.79 4.60
N ALA A 324 -2.71 -7.42 3.36
CA ALA A 324 -1.91 -6.50 2.57
C ALA A 324 -2.08 -5.03 2.97
N ASP A 325 -1.05 -4.21 2.73
CA ASP A 325 -1.17 -2.77 2.70
C ASP A 325 -1.64 -2.33 1.30
N VAL A 326 -1.12 -2.96 0.26
CA VAL A 326 -1.49 -2.73 -1.14
C VAL A 326 -1.63 -4.00 -1.96
N VAL A 327 -2.44 -3.94 -3.00
CA VAL A 327 -2.66 -5.05 -3.94
C VAL A 327 -2.05 -4.70 -5.30
N LEU A 328 -1.06 -5.48 -5.74
CA LEU A 328 -0.47 -5.39 -7.07
C LEU A 328 -1.22 -6.32 -8.04
N ILE A 329 -1.71 -5.77 -9.15
CA ILE A 329 -2.65 -6.46 -10.04
C ILE A 329 -2.00 -6.73 -11.41
N PRO A 330 -1.32 -7.88 -11.59
CA PRO A 330 -0.84 -8.31 -12.91
C PRO A 330 -2.02 -8.62 -13.82
N THR A 331 -1.96 -8.17 -15.07
CA THR A 331 -3.00 -8.41 -16.08
C THR A 331 -2.40 -8.82 -17.43
N LYS A 332 -3.16 -9.54 -18.26
CA LYS A 332 -2.75 -9.91 -19.62
C LYS A 332 -3.43 -8.98 -20.63
N ASN A 333 -2.66 -8.32 -21.50
CA ASN A 333 -3.20 -7.41 -22.51
C ASN A 333 -3.99 -8.13 -23.62
N THR A 334 -3.73 -9.42 -23.83
CA THR A 334 -4.39 -10.24 -24.84
C THR A 334 -5.65 -10.95 -24.34
N ASN A 335 -6.00 -10.81 -23.07
CA ASN A 335 -7.12 -11.54 -22.47
C ASN A 335 -8.14 -10.58 -21.83
N PHE A 336 -9.28 -10.41 -22.49
CA PHE A 336 -10.39 -9.60 -21.98
C PHE A 336 -10.83 -9.99 -20.57
N ALA A 337 -10.91 -11.29 -20.27
CA ALA A 337 -11.31 -11.76 -18.95
C ALA A 337 -10.32 -11.29 -17.86
N SER A 338 -9.04 -11.13 -18.19
CA SER A 338 -8.04 -10.58 -17.25
C SER A 338 -8.34 -9.13 -16.89
N LEU A 339 -8.76 -8.31 -17.86
CA LEU A 339 -9.08 -6.89 -17.66
C LEU A 339 -10.39 -6.72 -16.89
N LYS A 340 -11.43 -7.49 -17.25
CA LYS A 340 -12.71 -7.50 -16.53
C LYS A 340 -12.52 -7.93 -15.07
N ASN A 341 -11.68 -8.93 -14.81
CA ASN A 341 -11.35 -9.34 -13.44
C ASN A 341 -10.58 -8.27 -12.69
N ALA A 342 -9.64 -7.55 -13.33
CA ALA A 342 -8.95 -6.44 -12.67
C ALA A 342 -9.94 -5.35 -12.24
N LYS A 343 -10.91 -5.00 -13.09
CA LYS A 343 -12.00 -4.09 -12.73
C LYS A 343 -12.75 -4.60 -11.51
N LEU A 344 -13.24 -5.84 -11.54
CA LEU A 344 -13.95 -6.48 -10.42
C LEU A 344 -13.16 -6.42 -9.10
N VAL A 345 -11.86 -6.74 -9.16
CA VAL A 345 -10.97 -6.68 -7.98
C VAL A 345 -10.91 -5.27 -7.40
N ILE A 346 -10.75 -4.25 -8.25
CA ILE A 346 -10.58 -2.85 -7.83
C ILE A 346 -11.89 -2.25 -7.34
N SER A 347 -13.01 -2.47 -8.04
CA SER A 347 -14.28 -1.79 -7.78
C SER A 347 -15.18 -2.50 -6.78
N GLU A 348 -14.97 -3.80 -6.52
CA GLU A 348 -15.88 -4.59 -5.68
C GLU A 348 -15.12 -5.35 -4.58
N LEU A 349 -14.15 -6.19 -4.93
CA LEU A 349 -13.53 -7.12 -3.95
C LEU A 349 -12.62 -6.43 -2.93
N ILE A 350 -11.80 -5.47 -3.36
CA ILE A 350 -10.97 -4.69 -2.43
C ILE A 350 -11.83 -3.81 -1.51
N PRO A 351 -12.85 -3.09 -2.01
CA PRO A 351 -13.81 -2.38 -1.16
C PRO A 351 -14.53 -3.26 -0.12
N GLU A 352 -14.88 -4.51 -0.46
CA GLU A 352 -15.43 -5.47 0.50
C GLU A 352 -14.49 -5.68 1.70
N ILE A 353 -13.19 -5.87 1.42
CA ILE A 353 -12.18 -6.03 2.47
C ILE A 353 -11.95 -4.71 3.21
N GLN A 354 -11.94 -3.55 2.53
CA GLN A 354 -11.83 -2.25 3.18
C GLN A 354 -12.98 -2.01 4.17
N ALA A 355 -14.21 -2.37 3.83
CA ALA A 355 -15.36 -2.24 4.73
C ALA A 355 -15.21 -3.09 6.01
N SER A 356 -14.56 -4.25 5.91
CA SER A 356 -14.24 -5.10 7.07
C SER A 356 -12.97 -4.68 7.83
N ARG A 357 -12.22 -3.67 7.33
CA ARG A 357 -10.97 -3.19 7.90
C ARG A 357 -11.12 -1.79 8.48
N GLN A 358 -10.69 -1.61 9.73
CA GLN A 358 -10.72 -0.32 10.43
C GLN A 358 -9.37 0.44 10.33
N ASP A 359 -8.71 0.36 9.17
CA ASP A 359 -7.42 1.02 8.90
C ASP A 359 -7.32 1.69 7.52
N GLY A 360 -8.39 1.65 6.70
CA GLY A 360 -8.45 2.32 5.39
C GLY A 360 -7.71 1.62 4.25
N GLY A 361 -7.15 0.42 4.50
CA GLY A 361 -6.52 -0.43 3.48
C GLY A 361 -7.30 -1.73 3.23
N PRO A 362 -6.84 -2.59 2.31
CA PRO A 362 -5.69 -2.38 1.42
C PRO A 362 -6.04 -1.43 0.28
N VAL A 363 -5.05 -0.90 -0.43
CA VAL A 363 -5.27 -0.06 -1.63
C VAL A 363 -4.82 -0.80 -2.89
N ALA A 364 -5.61 -0.76 -3.95
CA ALA A 364 -5.18 -1.27 -5.25
C ALA A 364 -4.04 -0.40 -5.82
N LEU A 365 -3.01 -1.02 -6.38
CA LEU A 365 -2.07 -0.34 -7.26
C LEU A 365 -2.59 -0.37 -8.71
N PRO A 366 -2.17 0.58 -9.56
CA PRO A 366 -2.49 0.51 -10.98
C PRO A 366 -2.10 -0.83 -11.60
N ILE A 367 -2.89 -1.31 -12.55
CA ILE A 367 -2.58 -2.55 -13.27
C ILE A 367 -1.27 -2.39 -14.05
N PHE A 368 -0.63 -3.51 -14.33
CA PHE A 368 0.38 -3.60 -15.39
C PHE A 368 0.08 -4.79 -16.29
N PHE A 369 0.56 -4.72 -17.53
CA PHE A 369 0.54 -5.85 -18.44
C PHE A 369 1.73 -6.75 -18.17
N ASN A 370 1.47 -7.93 -17.63
CA ASN A 370 2.47 -8.96 -17.43
C ASN A 370 2.59 -9.84 -18.66
N GLU A 371 3.81 -10.29 -18.97
CA GLU A 371 4.11 -11.18 -20.11
C GLU A 371 3.38 -10.70 -21.38
N CYS A 372 3.57 -9.41 -21.69
CA CYS A 372 2.81 -8.65 -22.67
C CYS A 372 3.29 -8.90 -24.10
N ASN A 373 2.35 -9.11 -25.02
CA ASN A 373 2.59 -9.05 -26.46
C ASN A 373 2.58 -7.58 -26.91
N LYS A 374 3.72 -7.07 -27.38
CA LYS A 374 3.93 -5.66 -27.72
C LYS A 374 3.41 -5.24 -29.10
N THR A 375 2.74 -6.12 -29.86
CA THR A 375 2.21 -5.74 -31.18
C THR A 375 1.22 -4.58 -31.04
N GLU A 376 1.31 -3.60 -31.95
CA GLU A 376 0.44 -2.41 -31.93
C GLU A 376 -1.04 -2.78 -31.94
N SER A 377 -1.42 -3.80 -32.71
CA SER A 377 -2.79 -4.30 -32.78
C SER A 377 -3.28 -4.92 -31.47
N ALA A 378 -2.43 -5.64 -30.73
CA ALA A 378 -2.79 -6.15 -29.39
C ALA A 378 -2.98 -5.00 -28.41
N MET A 379 -2.09 -3.99 -28.45
CA MET A 379 -2.17 -2.84 -27.57
C MET A 379 -3.38 -1.94 -27.86
N GLN A 380 -3.72 -1.71 -29.13
CA GLN A 380 -4.93 -0.98 -29.51
C GLN A 380 -6.20 -1.69 -29.04
N ARG A 381 -6.27 -3.02 -29.22
CA ARG A 381 -7.39 -3.83 -28.70
C ARG A 381 -7.51 -3.74 -27.18
N ALA A 382 -6.40 -3.87 -26.45
CA ALA A 382 -6.40 -3.75 -25.00
C ALA A 382 -6.88 -2.37 -24.53
N LYS A 383 -6.42 -1.28 -25.18
CA LYS A 383 -6.85 0.10 -24.87
C LYS A 383 -8.33 0.30 -25.15
N SER A 384 -8.80 -0.15 -26.32
CA SER A 384 -10.22 -0.09 -26.67
C SER A 384 -11.10 -0.80 -25.64
N GLU A 385 -10.65 -1.96 -25.16
CA GLU A 385 -11.38 -2.73 -24.17
C GLU A 385 -11.36 -2.08 -22.78
N ILE A 386 -10.23 -1.51 -22.37
CA ILE A 386 -10.16 -0.72 -21.13
C ILE A 386 -11.11 0.48 -21.23
N ASP A 387 -11.12 1.20 -22.34
CA ASP A 387 -12.02 2.35 -22.53
C ASP A 387 -13.49 1.93 -22.45
N HIS A 388 -13.83 0.76 -23.00
CA HIS A 388 -15.15 0.17 -22.89
C HIS A 388 -15.49 -0.19 -21.44
N LEU A 389 -14.59 -0.85 -20.70
CA LEU A 389 -14.79 -1.20 -19.28
C LEU A 389 -14.95 0.02 -18.36
N LEU A 390 -14.31 1.13 -18.72
CA LEU A 390 -14.37 2.41 -17.99
C LEU A 390 -15.59 3.26 -18.38
N THR A 391 -16.35 2.89 -19.42
CA THR A 391 -17.52 3.68 -19.85
C THR A 391 -18.68 3.50 -18.88
N LEU A 392 -19.17 4.59 -18.29
CA LEU A 392 -20.36 4.63 -17.44
C LEU A 392 -21.64 4.83 -18.28
N SER A 393 -21.59 5.70 -19.28
CA SER A 393 -22.70 5.95 -20.20
C SER A 393 -22.20 6.50 -21.53
N LYS A 394 -22.99 6.26 -22.58
CA LYS A 394 -22.71 6.74 -23.94
C LYS A 394 -23.99 7.35 -24.52
N THR A 395 -23.97 8.65 -24.81
CA THR A 395 -25.00 9.35 -25.58
C THR A 395 -24.47 9.69 -26.97
N ALA A 396 -25.35 10.15 -27.87
CA ALA A 396 -24.97 10.49 -29.25
C ALA A 396 -23.79 11.48 -29.33
N ASN A 397 -23.63 12.37 -28.34
CA ASN A 397 -22.64 13.45 -28.36
C ASN A 397 -21.60 13.39 -27.23
N LYS A 398 -21.68 12.41 -26.30
CA LYS A 398 -20.78 12.36 -25.14
C LYS A 398 -20.62 10.96 -24.57
N ILE A 399 -19.38 10.60 -24.24
CA ILE A 399 -19.04 9.41 -23.44
C ILE A 399 -18.65 9.86 -22.04
N MET A 400 -19.27 9.28 -21.01
CA MET A 400 -18.87 9.47 -19.63
C MET A 400 -18.04 8.27 -19.17
N TYR A 401 -16.87 8.55 -18.61
CA TYR A 401 -15.95 7.52 -18.08
C TYR A 401 -15.92 7.55 -16.55
N ASP A 402 -15.69 6.40 -15.94
CA ASP A 402 -15.36 6.25 -14.53
C ASP A 402 -13.96 6.82 -14.29
N THR A 403 -13.91 8.04 -13.77
CA THR A 403 -12.65 8.76 -13.55
C THR A 403 -11.81 8.15 -12.42
N GLU A 404 -12.44 7.53 -11.43
CA GLU A 404 -11.73 6.91 -10.30
C GLU A 404 -11.10 5.60 -10.73
N LEU A 405 -11.88 4.74 -11.39
CA LEU A 405 -11.39 3.48 -11.91
C LEU A 405 -10.31 3.70 -12.98
N ARG A 406 -10.44 4.75 -13.79
CA ARG A 406 -9.45 5.09 -14.83
C ARG A 406 -8.04 5.29 -14.28
N ALA A 407 -7.87 5.82 -13.07
CA ALA A 407 -6.55 6.03 -12.49
C ALA A 407 -5.77 4.71 -12.26
N TYR A 408 -6.48 3.59 -12.09
CA TYR A 408 -5.85 2.28 -11.95
C TYR A 408 -5.50 1.63 -13.29
N PHE A 409 -6.19 1.99 -14.38
CA PHE A 409 -5.92 1.46 -15.71
C PHE A 409 -4.95 2.34 -16.51
N TYR A 410 -5.04 3.66 -16.35
CA TYR A 410 -4.19 4.65 -17.01
C TYR A 410 -3.62 5.62 -15.97
N PRO A 411 -2.61 5.21 -15.18
CA PRO A 411 -2.10 6.01 -14.06
C PRO A 411 -1.48 7.34 -14.46
N LYS A 412 -1.09 7.50 -15.72
CA LYS A 412 -0.53 8.74 -16.28
C LYS A 412 -1.59 9.68 -16.85
N TYR A 413 -2.84 9.23 -16.99
CA TYR A 413 -3.94 10.03 -17.52
C TYR A 413 -4.37 11.08 -16.49
N LYS A 414 -4.31 12.35 -16.87
CA LYS A 414 -4.72 13.50 -16.04
C LYS A 414 -5.43 14.55 -16.89
N GLN A 415 -6.09 15.52 -16.26
CA GLN A 415 -6.61 16.67 -17.01
C GLN A 415 -5.46 17.38 -17.74
N GLY A 416 -5.58 17.55 -19.06
CA GLY A 416 -4.51 18.09 -19.91
C GLY A 416 -3.42 17.08 -20.32
N ASN A 417 -3.45 15.84 -19.83
CA ASN A 417 -2.55 14.76 -20.25
C ASN A 417 -3.35 13.48 -20.55
N SER A 418 -3.48 13.15 -21.83
CA SER A 418 -4.22 11.98 -22.31
C SER A 418 -3.36 10.71 -22.41
N ASP A 419 -2.25 10.61 -21.67
CA ASP A 419 -1.39 9.43 -21.67
C ASP A 419 -2.12 8.17 -21.14
N ARG A 420 -2.43 7.25 -22.06
CA ARG A 420 -3.07 5.95 -21.80
C ARG A 420 -2.06 4.80 -21.73
N THR A 421 -0.81 5.09 -21.37
CA THR A 421 0.23 4.07 -21.24
C THR A 421 0.03 3.27 -19.95
N VAL A 422 0.09 1.95 -20.09
CA VAL A 422 0.12 0.99 -18.99
C VAL A 422 1.54 0.44 -18.90
N PHE A 423 2.09 0.27 -17.69
CA PHE A 423 3.39 -0.38 -17.53
C PHE A 423 3.36 -1.81 -18.08
N MET A 424 4.46 -2.27 -18.67
CA MET A 424 4.52 -3.58 -19.33
C MET A 424 5.77 -4.35 -18.93
N LEU A 425 5.58 -5.61 -18.52
CA LEU A 425 6.62 -6.61 -18.52
C LEU A 425 6.53 -7.41 -19.82
N PRO A 426 7.61 -7.49 -20.62
CA PRO A 426 7.59 -8.25 -21.87
C PRO A 426 7.50 -9.75 -21.61
N GLU A 427 6.90 -10.47 -22.55
CA GLU A 427 7.02 -11.93 -22.61
C GLU A 427 8.47 -12.32 -22.91
N HIS A 428 8.97 -13.36 -22.25
CA HIS A 428 10.33 -13.85 -22.46
C HIS A 428 10.43 -15.35 -22.17
N GLY A 429 10.86 -16.15 -23.16
CA GLY A 429 10.86 -17.63 -23.08
C GLY A 429 11.76 -18.20 -21.97
N VAL A 430 12.74 -17.43 -21.48
CA VAL A 430 13.55 -17.82 -20.32
C VAL A 430 12.75 -17.84 -19.01
N ILE A 431 11.71 -17.01 -18.89
CA ILE A 431 10.89 -16.96 -17.67
C ILE A 431 10.13 -18.27 -17.49
N SER A 432 9.55 -18.82 -18.56
CA SER A 432 8.86 -20.12 -18.52
C SER A 432 9.84 -21.27 -18.24
N GLY A 433 11.08 -21.18 -18.74
CA GLY A 433 12.14 -22.16 -18.45
C GLY A 433 12.71 -22.08 -17.03
N ALA A 434 12.61 -20.94 -16.35
CA ALA A 434 13.26 -20.72 -15.05
C ALA A 434 12.66 -21.57 -13.93
N ALA A 435 11.38 -21.94 -14.01
CA ALA A 435 10.70 -22.84 -13.07
C ALA A 435 11.43 -24.20 -12.97
N PHE A 436 11.88 -24.77 -14.09
CA PHE A 436 12.66 -26.02 -14.10
C PHE A 436 14.01 -25.87 -13.41
N SER A 437 14.57 -24.67 -13.42
CA SER A 437 15.88 -24.37 -12.86
C SER A 437 15.86 -24.07 -11.35
N ARG A 438 14.66 -24.09 -10.75
CA ARG A 438 14.33 -23.79 -9.34
C ARG A 438 14.92 -22.50 -8.78
N VAL A 439 15.13 -21.52 -9.65
CA VAL A 439 15.73 -20.23 -9.31
C VAL A 439 15.01 -19.14 -10.11
N PRO A 440 14.65 -18.00 -9.49
CA PRO A 440 14.01 -16.91 -10.21
C PRO A 440 14.84 -16.43 -11.41
N ALA A 441 14.18 -16.18 -12.54
CA ALA A 441 14.84 -15.78 -13.78
C ALA A 441 15.70 -14.52 -13.62
N ALA A 442 15.23 -13.52 -12.85
CA ALA A 442 15.94 -12.28 -12.53
C ALA A 442 17.26 -12.50 -11.77
N ALA A 443 17.43 -13.64 -11.10
CA ALA A 443 18.69 -13.96 -10.44
C ALA A 443 19.76 -14.38 -11.47
N LYS A 444 19.36 -15.09 -12.53
CA LYS A 444 20.25 -15.68 -13.53
C LYS A 444 20.43 -14.83 -14.79
N HIS A 445 19.43 -14.06 -15.20
CA HIS A 445 19.40 -13.36 -16.47
C HIS A 445 19.29 -11.85 -16.28
N GLU A 446 20.28 -11.13 -16.76
CA GLU A 446 20.39 -9.67 -16.63
C GLU A 446 19.20 -8.94 -17.26
N THR A 447 18.80 -9.30 -18.48
CA THR A 447 17.65 -8.69 -19.15
C THR A 447 16.35 -8.85 -18.34
N ILE A 448 16.12 -10.02 -17.73
CA ILE A 448 14.95 -10.24 -16.88
C ILE A 448 15.05 -9.44 -15.59
N ARG A 449 16.25 -9.38 -15.01
CA ARG A 449 16.53 -8.57 -13.83
C ARG A 449 16.18 -7.11 -14.08
N ASP A 450 16.56 -6.57 -15.23
CA ASP A 450 16.27 -5.18 -15.60
C ASP A 450 14.77 -4.94 -15.74
N TYR A 451 14.02 -5.85 -16.35
CA TYR A 451 12.55 -5.72 -16.42
C TYR A 451 11.89 -5.64 -15.03
N TYR A 452 12.32 -6.49 -14.10
CA TYR A 452 11.79 -6.47 -12.73
C TYR A 452 12.36 -5.34 -11.87
N PHE A 453 13.54 -4.80 -12.19
CA PHE A 453 14.01 -3.53 -11.63
C PHE A 453 13.12 -2.38 -12.07
N GLU A 454 12.74 -2.31 -13.34
CA GLU A 454 11.81 -1.29 -13.82
C GLU A 454 10.41 -1.46 -13.21
N LEU A 455 9.92 -2.69 -12.99
CA LEU A 455 8.69 -2.89 -12.21
C LEU A 455 8.84 -2.39 -10.77
N ALA A 456 9.95 -2.71 -10.12
CA ALA A 456 10.23 -2.24 -8.77
C ALA A 456 10.29 -0.71 -8.71
N LYS A 457 10.90 -0.06 -9.70
CA LYS A 457 10.93 1.40 -9.84
C LYS A 457 9.57 1.99 -10.17
N GLU A 458 8.74 1.35 -11.00
CA GLU A 458 7.42 1.87 -11.33
C GLU A 458 6.56 2.02 -10.08
N TYR A 459 6.52 0.97 -9.25
CA TYR A 459 5.57 0.88 -8.14
C TYR A 459 6.15 1.20 -6.76
N PHE A 460 7.44 0.93 -6.51
CA PHE A 460 7.95 0.86 -5.15
C PHE A 460 9.19 1.73 -4.89
N LEU A 461 10.11 1.85 -5.83
CA LEU A 461 11.43 2.47 -5.63
C LEU A 461 11.58 3.77 -6.43
N TYR A 462 12.40 4.70 -5.92
CA TYR A 462 12.78 5.91 -6.67
C TYR A 462 14.06 5.75 -7.50
N GLU A 463 14.93 4.77 -7.16
CA GLU A 463 16.27 4.56 -7.73
C GLU A 463 16.56 3.09 -8.04
#